data_AF-A0A1F2VA08-F1
#
_entry.id   AF-A0A1F2VA08-F1
#
_cell.length_a   1.000
_cell.length_b   1.000
_cell.length_c   1.000
_cell.angle_alpha   90.00
_cell.angle_beta   90.00
_cell.angle_gamma   90.00
#
_symmetry.space_group_name_H-M   'P 1'
#
loop_
_entity.id
_entity.type
_entity.pdbx_description
1 polymer ?
#
loop_
_entity_poly.entity_id
_entity_poly.type
_entity_poly.pdbx_seq_one_letter_code
_entity_poly.pdbx_strand_id
1 'polypeptide(L)'
;MRGYFTIVLVTVAFLGVTVQGQRQVFPGGGDLPFSAATKADGLIYVAGSISATGDIKTQVKAVLDGIGQTLAKAGSSLSMAASVHVYVKNASDVAGMTEVWRQYWPKDAPARTTVLSDFVVPGALVEISMVAIPTGGERVVITPAGWSTANPYSYAIRSGDTLFLAGMVSRGVKDNQPIEGDMTTQMNAIMGNAGELLKAAGFGFEHVVANRVYITDGAKFQEMNKAYVPHFPKDPPARATVIVGLPGPTYQVEVTMTANRRPKQAITTPAADGTPGKPSPTLSSAIKVGNRLYLSGLLGNTADNKGNMEAQTKELLARVGRTLTAGGFGWGDLVDGIVYVTDIANFAAMNTGYRSVIAKDFPARATVKAGLVGADGLVEIMFVASK
;
A
#
# COMPACT_ATOMS: atom_id res chain seq x y z
N MET A 1 1.37 -59.73 26.75
CA MET A 1 1.64 -58.52 27.57
C MET A 1 1.90 -57.37 26.63
N ARG A 2 1.07 -56.32 26.69
CA ARG A 2 1.16 -55.09 25.88
C ARG A 2 2.37 -54.26 26.32
N GLY A 3 3.26 -53.89 25.42
CA GLY A 3 4.28 -52.85 25.62
C GLY A 3 3.97 -51.67 24.72
N TYR A 4 3.55 -50.55 25.31
CA TYR A 4 3.28 -49.30 24.61
C TYR A 4 4.61 -48.62 24.27
N PHE A 5 4.83 -48.31 22.99
CA PHE A 5 5.86 -47.35 22.57
C PHE A 5 5.32 -45.93 22.78
N THR A 6 5.88 -45.20 23.75
CA THR A 6 5.65 -43.77 23.91
C THR A 6 6.53 -43.02 22.92
N ILE A 7 5.93 -42.48 21.86
CA ILE A 7 6.56 -41.48 20.99
C ILE A 7 6.57 -40.16 21.77
N VAL A 8 7.76 -39.66 22.12
CA VAL A 8 7.93 -38.32 22.67
C VAL A 8 7.80 -37.32 21.52
N LEU A 9 6.63 -36.69 21.41
CA LEU A 9 6.41 -35.57 20.51
C LEU A 9 7.06 -34.33 21.13
N VAL A 10 8.23 -33.92 20.64
CA VAL A 10 8.81 -32.63 21.01
C VAL A 10 8.04 -31.54 20.28
N THR A 11 7.03 -30.97 20.94
CA THR A 11 6.34 -29.77 20.46
C THR A 11 7.26 -28.57 20.69
N VAL A 12 7.87 -28.04 19.62
CA VAL A 12 8.52 -26.73 19.69
C VAL A 12 7.42 -25.68 19.72
N ALA A 13 7.11 -25.18 20.93
CA ALA A 13 6.18 -24.07 21.11
C ALA A 13 6.84 -22.76 20.64
N PHE A 14 6.35 -22.19 19.54
CA PHE A 14 6.66 -20.80 19.19
C PHE A 14 5.74 -19.86 19.97
N LEU A 15 6.30 -19.20 20.99
CA LEU A 15 5.69 -18.06 21.68
C LEU A 15 5.81 -16.81 20.80
N GLY A 16 4.71 -16.07 20.59
CA GLY A 16 4.82 -14.70 20.09
C GLY A 16 3.65 -14.07 19.34
N VAL A 17 2.45 -14.65 19.29
CA VAL A 17 1.26 -13.92 18.80
C VAL A 17 0.70 -13.08 19.95
N THR A 18 0.85 -11.77 19.88
CA THR A 18 0.14 -10.84 20.77
C THR A 18 -1.22 -10.51 20.16
N VAL A 19 -2.28 -10.75 20.92
CA VAL A 19 -3.65 -10.34 20.59
C VAL A 19 -3.97 -9.10 21.42
N GLN A 20 -4.15 -7.97 20.76
CA GLN A 20 -4.60 -6.73 21.39
C GLN A 20 -5.89 -6.29 20.70
N GLY A 21 -7.04 -6.66 21.26
CA GLY A 21 -8.32 -6.49 20.58
C GLY A 21 -8.49 -7.44 19.38
N GLN A 22 -9.17 -7.01 18.32
CA GLN A 22 -9.29 -7.79 17.07
C GLN A 22 -8.02 -7.76 16.21
N ARG A 23 -6.99 -7.00 16.61
CA ARG A 23 -5.71 -6.89 15.93
C ARG A 23 -4.73 -7.98 16.39
N GLN A 24 -4.13 -8.67 15.42
CA GLN A 24 -3.07 -9.65 15.62
C GLN A 24 -1.79 -9.18 14.91
N VAL A 25 -0.65 -9.33 15.58
CA VAL A 25 0.66 -8.97 15.04
C VAL A 25 1.46 -10.24 14.78
N PHE A 26 2.04 -10.34 13.58
CA PHE A 26 2.94 -11.42 13.18
C PHE A 26 4.34 -10.82 13.07
N PRO A 27 5.24 -11.06 14.05
CA PRO A 27 6.53 -10.40 14.11
C PRO A 27 7.35 -10.55 12.82
N GLY A 28 8.09 -9.49 12.48
CA GLY A 28 9.09 -9.51 11.41
C GLY A 28 10.33 -10.32 11.81
N GLY A 29 11.24 -10.51 10.85
CA GLY A 29 12.58 -11.01 11.14
C GLY A 29 13.52 -9.88 11.59
N GLY A 30 14.35 -10.15 12.59
CA GLY A 30 15.38 -9.22 13.07
C GLY A 30 14.84 -8.07 13.94
N ASP A 31 15.69 -7.09 14.20
CA ASP A 31 15.38 -5.90 15.01
C ASP A 31 15.00 -4.69 14.13
N LEU A 32 14.15 -4.89 13.12
CA LEU A 32 13.62 -3.81 12.30
C LEU A 32 12.20 -3.41 12.76
N PRO A 33 11.83 -2.11 12.70
CA PRO A 33 10.57 -1.62 13.26
C PRO A 33 9.37 -1.87 12.34
N PHE A 34 9.11 -3.14 12.03
CA PHE A 34 7.92 -3.59 11.29
C PHE A 34 7.54 -5.02 11.69
N SER A 35 6.30 -5.39 11.40
CA SER A 35 5.81 -6.77 11.55
C SER A 35 5.69 -7.43 10.18
N ALA A 36 6.02 -8.73 10.04
CA ALA A 36 5.86 -9.44 8.77
C ALA A 36 4.42 -9.37 8.25
N ALA A 37 3.44 -9.41 9.17
CA ALA A 37 2.07 -9.08 8.87
C ALA A 37 1.35 -8.51 10.10
N THR A 38 0.22 -7.84 9.86
CA THR A 38 -0.82 -7.61 10.86
C THR A 38 -2.17 -8.10 10.32
N LYS A 39 -3.09 -8.43 11.21
CA LYS A 39 -4.45 -8.85 10.85
C LYS A 39 -5.45 -8.10 11.70
N ALA A 40 -6.42 -7.46 11.08
CA ALA A 40 -7.50 -6.74 11.77
C ALA A 40 -8.70 -6.56 10.82
N ASP A 41 -9.91 -6.48 11.37
CA ASP A 41 -11.15 -6.17 10.64
C ASP A 41 -11.31 -6.93 9.30
N GLY A 42 -11.05 -8.24 9.35
CA GLY A 42 -11.24 -9.13 8.20
C GLY A 42 -10.18 -9.01 7.09
N LEU A 43 -9.07 -8.31 7.32
CA LEU A 43 -7.95 -8.19 6.39
C LEU A 43 -6.63 -8.58 7.05
N ILE A 44 -5.68 -9.01 6.21
CA ILE A 44 -4.30 -9.31 6.58
C ILE A 44 -3.39 -8.42 5.73
N TYR A 45 -2.58 -7.60 6.38
CA TYR A 45 -1.62 -6.69 5.76
C TYR A 45 -0.25 -7.33 5.89
N VAL A 46 0.41 -7.60 4.77
CA VAL A 46 1.74 -8.20 4.70
C VAL A 46 2.75 -7.12 4.34
N ALA A 47 3.81 -7.03 5.14
CA ALA A 47 4.89 -6.08 4.96
C ALA A 47 5.65 -6.29 3.63
N GLY A 48 6.42 -5.28 3.25
CA GLY A 48 7.36 -5.38 2.14
C GLY A 48 8.32 -6.53 2.36
N SER A 49 8.25 -7.53 1.48
CA SER A 49 9.11 -8.71 1.50
C SER A 49 10.11 -8.61 0.36
N ILE A 50 11.39 -8.84 0.67
CA ILE A 50 12.52 -8.63 -0.23
C ILE A 50 13.38 -9.90 -0.26
N SER A 51 13.94 -10.21 -1.43
CA SER A 51 15.06 -11.12 -1.61
C SER A 51 16.16 -10.41 -2.39
N ALA A 52 17.42 -10.80 -2.19
CA ALA A 52 18.57 -10.17 -2.83
C ALA A 52 19.53 -11.18 -3.48
N THR A 53 19.07 -12.42 -3.67
CA THR A 53 19.89 -13.50 -4.22
C THR A 53 19.34 -13.97 -5.56
N GLY A 54 20.23 -14.04 -6.56
CA GLY A 54 19.89 -14.49 -7.90
C GLY A 54 19.24 -13.41 -8.76
N ASP A 55 18.73 -13.84 -9.91
CA ASP A 55 18.04 -12.99 -10.88
C ASP A 55 16.60 -12.64 -10.43
N ILE A 56 15.90 -11.82 -11.23
CA ILE A 56 14.53 -11.42 -10.90
C ILE A 56 13.58 -12.61 -10.69
N LYS A 57 13.72 -13.69 -11.48
CA LYS A 57 12.83 -14.85 -11.36
C LYS A 57 13.03 -15.55 -10.02
N THR A 58 14.29 -15.76 -9.64
CA THR A 58 14.70 -16.35 -8.37
C THR A 58 14.20 -15.51 -7.19
N GLN A 59 14.42 -14.18 -7.25
CA GLN A 59 14.00 -13.28 -6.19
C GLN A 59 12.48 -13.21 -6.04
N VAL A 60 11.73 -13.07 -7.14
CA VAL A 60 10.25 -13.06 -7.10
C VAL A 60 9.71 -14.35 -6.54
N LYS A 61 10.29 -15.51 -6.92
CA LYS A 61 9.88 -16.80 -6.38
C LYS A 61 10.09 -16.84 -4.86
N ALA A 62 11.28 -16.49 -4.40
CA ALA A 62 11.61 -16.51 -2.97
C ALA A 62 10.72 -15.55 -2.16
N VAL A 63 10.45 -14.36 -2.68
CA VAL A 63 9.56 -13.38 -2.05
C VAL A 63 8.14 -13.93 -1.94
N LEU A 64 7.57 -14.48 -3.01
CA LEU A 64 6.21 -15.02 -2.99
C LEU A 64 6.08 -16.26 -2.09
N ASP A 65 7.07 -17.17 -2.10
CA ASP A 65 7.11 -18.31 -1.18
C ASP A 65 7.11 -17.83 0.30
N GLY A 66 7.94 -16.84 0.62
CA GLY A 66 8.02 -16.26 1.97
C GLY A 66 6.72 -15.59 2.40
N ILE A 67 6.10 -14.82 1.51
CA ILE A 67 4.77 -14.23 1.78
C ILE A 67 3.72 -15.33 1.97
N GLY A 68 3.76 -16.40 1.18
CA GLY A 68 2.87 -17.56 1.35
C GLY A 68 2.97 -18.19 2.74
N GLN A 69 4.18 -18.32 3.29
CA GLN A 69 4.39 -18.80 4.65
C GLN A 69 3.83 -17.83 5.71
N THR A 70 4.04 -16.53 5.53
CA THR A 70 3.47 -15.49 6.41
C THR A 70 1.94 -15.53 6.40
N LEU A 71 1.33 -15.63 5.22
CA LEU A 71 -0.12 -15.75 5.08
C LEU A 71 -0.67 -17.02 5.71
N ALA A 72 0.00 -18.17 5.55
CA ALA A 72 -0.41 -19.42 6.17
C ALA A 72 -0.47 -19.29 7.71
N LYS A 73 0.54 -18.66 8.32
CA LYS A 73 0.55 -18.35 9.76
C LYS A 73 -0.59 -17.42 10.17
N ALA A 74 -0.98 -16.48 9.31
CA ALA A 74 -2.09 -15.55 9.54
C ALA A 74 -3.49 -16.12 9.22
N GLY A 75 -3.57 -17.38 8.78
CA GLY A 75 -4.83 -18.04 8.39
C GLY A 75 -5.34 -17.59 7.02
N SER A 76 -4.44 -17.48 6.04
CA SER A 76 -4.70 -17.10 4.66
C SER A 76 -3.75 -17.84 3.71
N SER A 77 -3.78 -17.49 2.42
CA SER A 77 -2.94 -18.03 1.36
C SER A 77 -2.78 -17.00 0.24
N LEU A 78 -1.81 -17.20 -0.67
CA LEU A 78 -1.64 -16.32 -1.84
C LEU A 78 -2.88 -16.24 -2.72
N SER A 79 -3.71 -17.30 -2.77
CA SER A 79 -4.98 -17.28 -3.51
C SER A 79 -6.00 -16.29 -2.93
N MET A 80 -5.81 -15.86 -1.68
CA MET A 80 -6.64 -14.86 -1.00
C MET A 80 -6.07 -13.44 -1.07
N ALA A 81 -4.97 -13.22 -1.80
CA ALA A 81 -4.42 -11.87 -2.00
C ALA A 81 -5.45 -10.98 -2.73
N ALA A 82 -5.71 -9.78 -2.22
CA ALA A 82 -6.67 -8.84 -2.77
C ALA A 82 -5.99 -7.69 -3.52
N SER A 83 -5.00 -7.06 -2.89
CA SER A 83 -4.22 -5.95 -3.47
C SER A 83 -2.73 -6.22 -3.25
N VAL A 84 -1.92 -6.09 -4.29
CA VAL A 84 -0.47 -6.31 -4.23
C VAL A 84 0.25 -5.09 -4.82
N HIS A 85 1.20 -4.55 -4.07
CA HIS A 85 2.10 -3.52 -4.56
C HIS A 85 3.44 -4.17 -4.84
N VAL A 86 3.86 -4.09 -6.09
CA VAL A 86 5.15 -4.60 -6.54
C VAL A 86 6.03 -3.43 -6.91
N TYR A 87 7.17 -3.34 -6.24
CA TYR A 87 8.23 -2.41 -6.57
C TYR A 87 9.32 -3.20 -7.27
N VAL A 88 9.73 -2.78 -8.46
CA VAL A 88 10.78 -3.45 -9.25
C VAL A 88 11.91 -2.48 -9.51
N LYS A 89 13.16 -2.94 -9.47
CA LYS A 89 14.32 -2.07 -9.69
C LYS A 89 14.37 -1.51 -11.12
N ASN A 90 14.22 -2.40 -12.11
CA ASN A 90 14.36 -2.04 -13.52
C ASN A 90 13.10 -2.42 -14.32
N ALA A 91 12.73 -1.60 -15.29
CA ALA A 91 11.62 -1.93 -16.20
C ALA A 91 11.86 -3.24 -16.98
N SER A 92 13.12 -3.55 -17.31
CA SER A 92 13.51 -4.79 -18.01
C SER A 92 13.19 -6.06 -17.22
N ASP A 93 13.09 -5.98 -15.89
CA ASP A 93 12.84 -7.11 -15.01
C ASP A 93 11.35 -7.50 -14.96
N VAL A 94 10.46 -6.60 -15.39
CA VAL A 94 9.00 -6.79 -15.29
C VAL A 94 8.51 -8.01 -16.07
N ALA A 95 9.11 -8.31 -17.23
CA ALA A 95 8.76 -9.49 -18.02
C ALA A 95 9.08 -10.79 -17.26
N GLY A 96 10.31 -10.92 -16.73
CA GLY A 96 10.73 -12.08 -15.95
C GLY A 96 9.95 -12.25 -14.65
N MET A 97 9.67 -11.14 -13.95
CA MET A 97 8.78 -11.12 -12.79
C MET A 97 7.38 -11.62 -13.14
N THR A 98 6.81 -11.16 -14.26
CA THR A 98 5.44 -11.53 -14.65
C THR A 98 5.37 -13.00 -15.11
N GLU A 99 6.44 -13.57 -15.63
CA GLU A 99 6.53 -15.00 -15.94
C GLU A 99 6.37 -15.85 -14.66
N VAL A 100 7.14 -15.55 -13.61
CA VAL A 100 7.04 -16.25 -12.32
C VAL A 100 5.69 -15.99 -11.66
N TRP A 101 5.22 -14.74 -11.68
CA TRP A 101 3.92 -14.34 -11.12
C TRP A 101 2.76 -15.22 -11.61
N ARG A 102 2.71 -15.56 -12.90
CA ARG A 102 1.65 -16.41 -13.48
C ARG A 102 1.65 -17.83 -12.94
N GLN A 103 2.77 -18.31 -12.41
CA GLN A 103 2.85 -19.64 -11.79
C GLN A 103 2.11 -19.68 -10.44
N TYR A 104 2.07 -18.55 -9.72
CA TYR A 104 1.33 -18.42 -8.45
C TYR A 104 -0.15 -18.11 -8.65
N TRP A 105 -0.48 -17.38 -9.73
CA TRP A 105 -1.86 -17.05 -10.10
C TRP A 105 -2.14 -17.35 -11.57
N PRO A 106 -2.42 -18.61 -11.93
CA PRO A 106 -2.82 -18.96 -13.30
C PRO A 106 -4.21 -18.42 -13.67
N LYS A 107 -5.04 -18.13 -12.67
CA LYS A 107 -6.33 -17.47 -12.77
C LYS A 107 -6.57 -16.59 -11.55
N ASP A 108 -7.50 -15.65 -11.67
CA ASP A 108 -8.01 -14.83 -10.55
C ASP A 108 -6.89 -14.18 -9.71
N ALA A 109 -5.85 -13.68 -10.39
CA ALA A 109 -4.73 -12.97 -9.76
C ALA A 109 -5.21 -11.75 -8.94
N PRO A 110 -4.48 -11.29 -7.92
CA PRO A 110 -4.87 -10.11 -7.16
C PRO A 110 -4.85 -8.84 -8.03
N ALA A 111 -5.50 -7.78 -7.54
CA ALA A 111 -5.25 -6.44 -8.05
C ALA A 111 -3.78 -6.08 -7.83
N ARG A 112 -3.11 -5.54 -8.86
CA ARG A 112 -1.66 -5.30 -8.82
C ARG A 112 -1.30 -3.89 -9.25
N THR A 113 -0.39 -3.29 -8.51
CA THR A 113 0.30 -2.04 -8.83
C THR A 113 1.77 -2.37 -9.08
N THR A 114 2.38 -1.80 -10.11
CA THR A 114 3.80 -2.08 -10.42
C THR A 114 4.54 -0.80 -10.78
N VAL A 115 5.46 -0.37 -9.92
CA VAL A 115 6.24 0.86 -10.09
C VAL A 115 7.73 0.60 -9.91
N LEU A 116 8.57 1.51 -10.40
CA LEU A 116 10.02 1.40 -10.30
C LEU A 116 10.55 2.03 -9.02
N SER A 117 11.47 1.35 -8.32
CA SER A 117 12.08 1.86 -7.09
C SER A 117 13.42 1.20 -6.77
N ASP A 118 14.29 1.93 -6.05
CA ASP A 118 15.46 1.35 -5.40
C ASP A 118 15.13 0.86 -3.99
N PHE A 119 15.91 -0.11 -3.51
CA PHE A 119 15.68 -0.79 -2.23
C PHE A 119 16.82 -0.60 -1.25
N VAL A 120 16.48 -0.78 0.03
CA VAL A 120 17.44 -0.77 1.15
C VAL A 120 18.42 -1.93 1.14
N VAL A 121 18.04 -3.06 0.55
CA VAL A 121 18.88 -4.26 0.51
C VAL A 121 19.72 -4.26 -0.77
N PRO A 122 21.06 -4.22 -0.69
CA PRO A 122 21.91 -4.35 -1.87
C PRO A 122 21.66 -5.66 -2.61
N GLY A 123 21.58 -5.60 -3.94
CA GLY A 123 21.28 -6.77 -4.78
C GLY A 123 19.80 -7.11 -4.94
N ALA A 124 18.90 -6.48 -4.17
CA ALA A 124 17.47 -6.64 -4.37
C ALA A 124 17.02 -6.02 -5.71
N LEU A 125 16.13 -6.73 -6.38
CA LEU A 125 15.50 -6.37 -7.65
C LEU A 125 13.98 -6.19 -7.51
N VAL A 126 13.39 -6.69 -6.41
CA VAL A 126 11.95 -6.62 -6.17
C VAL A 126 11.64 -6.53 -4.67
N GLU A 127 10.61 -5.75 -4.34
CA GLU A 127 9.91 -5.75 -3.05
C GLU A 127 8.41 -5.93 -3.31
N ILE A 128 7.77 -6.83 -2.56
CA ILE A 128 6.33 -7.08 -2.68
C ILE A 128 5.67 -6.92 -1.31
N SER A 129 4.62 -6.09 -1.25
CA SER A 129 3.70 -6.00 -0.11
C SER A 129 2.28 -6.30 -0.57
N MET A 130 1.41 -6.73 0.33
CA MET A 130 0.04 -7.07 -0.04
C MET A 130 -0.98 -6.95 1.07
N VAL A 131 -2.23 -6.76 0.67
CA VAL A 131 -3.41 -6.97 1.49
C VAL A 131 -4.08 -8.27 1.02
N ALA A 132 -4.31 -9.18 1.95
CA ALA A 132 -4.99 -10.45 1.73
C ALA A 132 -6.23 -10.57 2.63
N ILE A 133 -7.07 -11.54 2.29
CA ILE A 133 -8.31 -11.87 3.00
C ILE A 133 -8.07 -13.18 3.77
N PRO A 134 -8.59 -13.36 4.99
CA PRO A 134 -8.55 -14.65 5.68
C PRO A 134 -9.19 -15.77 4.85
N THR A 135 -8.69 -17.00 4.98
CA THR A 135 -9.28 -18.16 4.31
C THR A 135 -10.76 -18.29 4.64
N GLY A 136 -11.58 -18.50 3.61
CA GLY A 136 -13.05 -18.54 3.72
C GLY A 136 -13.74 -17.18 3.64
N GLY A 137 -12.99 -16.07 3.65
CA GLY A 137 -13.55 -14.74 3.40
C GLY A 137 -13.95 -14.54 1.93
N GLU A 138 -14.86 -13.59 1.69
CA GLU A 138 -15.31 -13.25 0.33
C GLU A 138 -14.16 -12.62 -0.47
N ARG A 139 -13.87 -13.17 -1.65
CA ARG A 139 -12.93 -12.61 -2.61
C ARG A 139 -13.49 -12.73 -4.02
N VAL A 140 -13.89 -11.61 -4.60
CA VAL A 140 -14.56 -11.58 -5.92
C VAL A 140 -13.73 -10.75 -6.89
N VAL A 141 -13.34 -11.36 -8.01
CA VAL A 141 -12.71 -10.66 -9.14
C VAL A 141 -13.76 -9.81 -9.85
N ILE A 142 -13.44 -8.54 -10.08
CA ILE A 142 -14.29 -7.64 -10.86
C ILE A 142 -13.58 -7.29 -12.17
N THR A 143 -14.27 -7.56 -13.27
CA THR A 143 -13.86 -7.19 -14.64
C THR A 143 -15.09 -6.58 -15.31
N PRO A 144 -15.04 -5.31 -15.75
CA PRO A 144 -16.14 -4.71 -16.49
C PRO A 144 -16.38 -5.43 -17.82
N ALA A 145 -17.63 -5.43 -18.28
CA ALA A 145 -17.98 -6.09 -19.53
C ALA A 145 -17.25 -5.46 -20.72
N GLY A 146 -16.68 -6.29 -21.59
CA GLY A 146 -15.95 -5.85 -22.78
C GLY A 146 -14.53 -5.33 -22.53
N TRP A 147 -14.05 -5.34 -21.28
CA TRP A 147 -12.65 -5.07 -20.98
C TRP A 147 -11.77 -6.30 -21.29
N SER A 148 -10.52 -6.05 -21.66
CA SER A 148 -9.52 -7.09 -21.96
C SER A 148 -9.17 -7.91 -20.72
N THR A 149 -9.12 -9.23 -20.86
CA THR A 149 -8.76 -10.15 -19.77
C THR A 149 -7.32 -10.68 -19.87
N ALA A 150 -6.50 -10.13 -20.79
CA ALA A 150 -5.13 -10.59 -21.05
C ALA A 150 -4.10 -10.17 -19.97
N ASN A 151 -4.53 -9.36 -18.99
CA ASN A 151 -3.64 -8.83 -17.95
C ASN A 151 -3.21 -9.93 -16.96
N PRO A 152 -1.98 -9.89 -16.45
CA PRO A 152 -1.50 -10.83 -15.43
C PRO A 152 -2.05 -10.53 -14.02
N TYR A 153 -3.07 -9.69 -13.90
CA TYR A 153 -3.69 -9.23 -12.66
C TYR A 153 -5.18 -8.97 -12.91
N SER A 154 -5.98 -8.94 -11.84
CA SER A 154 -7.37 -8.52 -11.92
C SER A 154 -7.49 -7.00 -11.81
N TYR A 155 -8.45 -6.39 -12.52
CA TYR A 155 -8.67 -4.94 -12.46
C TYR A 155 -9.11 -4.49 -11.07
N ALA A 156 -9.96 -5.27 -10.40
CA ALA A 156 -10.25 -5.08 -8.99
C ALA A 156 -10.58 -6.40 -8.30
N ILE A 157 -10.37 -6.42 -6.98
CA ILE A 157 -10.83 -7.47 -6.08
C ILE A 157 -11.79 -6.84 -5.07
N ARG A 158 -12.99 -7.40 -4.94
CA ARG A 158 -13.97 -7.02 -3.93
C ARG A 158 -14.00 -8.04 -2.79
N SER A 159 -14.09 -7.55 -1.55
CA SER A 159 -14.32 -8.34 -0.34
C SER A 159 -15.26 -7.60 0.58
N GLY A 160 -16.47 -8.13 0.77
CA GLY A 160 -17.55 -7.41 1.46
C GLY A 160 -17.75 -6.01 0.88
N ASP A 161 -17.64 -5.01 1.75
CA ASP A 161 -17.81 -3.59 1.43
C ASP A 161 -16.55 -2.92 0.84
N THR A 162 -15.41 -3.61 0.81
CA THR A 162 -14.14 -3.04 0.33
C THR A 162 -13.85 -3.48 -1.10
N LEU A 163 -13.41 -2.55 -1.94
CA LEU A 163 -12.95 -2.79 -3.30
C LEU A 163 -11.52 -2.29 -3.45
N PHE A 164 -10.63 -3.16 -3.92
CA PHE A 164 -9.24 -2.85 -4.21
C PHE A 164 -9.05 -2.81 -5.72
N LEU A 165 -8.68 -1.65 -6.26
CA LEU A 165 -8.38 -1.49 -7.69
C LEU A 165 -6.90 -1.72 -7.92
N ALA A 166 -6.56 -2.27 -9.09
CA ALA A 166 -5.18 -2.34 -9.58
C ALA A 166 -4.63 -0.94 -9.85
N GLY A 167 -3.30 -0.84 -10.01
CA GLY A 167 -2.67 0.36 -10.53
C GLY A 167 -3.17 0.63 -11.95
N MET A 168 -3.90 1.72 -12.12
CA MET A 168 -4.43 2.12 -13.42
C MET A 168 -3.51 3.15 -14.07
N VAL A 169 -3.13 2.87 -15.30
CA VAL A 169 -2.46 3.80 -16.21
C VAL A 169 -3.38 4.12 -17.39
N SER A 170 -3.02 5.11 -18.19
CA SER A 170 -3.79 5.56 -19.35
C SER A 170 -3.80 4.53 -20.49
N ARG A 171 -4.76 3.60 -20.49
CA ARG A 171 -4.89 2.54 -21.51
C ARG A 171 -6.32 2.38 -22.00
N GLY A 172 -6.46 1.99 -23.26
CA GLY A 172 -7.71 1.51 -23.85
C GLY A 172 -8.15 0.21 -23.19
N VAL A 173 -9.42 0.13 -22.81
CA VAL A 173 -9.94 -1.00 -22.02
C VAL A 173 -10.15 -2.28 -22.83
N LYS A 174 -10.32 -2.17 -24.17
CA LYS A 174 -10.58 -3.31 -25.06
C LYS A 174 -9.29 -3.97 -25.56
N ASP A 175 -8.27 -3.18 -25.86
CA ASP A 175 -7.03 -3.59 -26.53
C ASP A 175 -5.78 -3.45 -25.64
N ASN A 176 -5.92 -2.87 -24.45
CA ASN A 176 -4.83 -2.51 -23.54
C ASN A 176 -3.76 -1.59 -24.18
N GLN A 177 -4.07 -0.91 -25.28
CA GLN A 177 -3.12 0.00 -25.92
C GLN A 177 -2.97 1.29 -25.10
N PRO A 178 -1.76 1.87 -25.01
CA PRO A 178 -1.57 3.15 -24.34
C PRO A 178 -2.44 4.24 -24.98
N ILE A 179 -3.11 5.03 -24.16
CA ILE A 179 -3.69 6.31 -24.57
C ILE A 179 -2.63 7.37 -24.24
N GLU A 180 -1.90 7.78 -25.26
CA GLU A 180 -0.82 8.77 -25.16
C GLU A 180 -1.37 10.21 -25.10
N GLY A 181 -0.53 11.13 -24.63
CA GLY A 181 -0.90 12.53 -24.44
C GLY A 181 -0.21 13.14 -23.22
N ASP A 182 -0.61 14.36 -22.89
CA ASP A 182 -0.17 15.08 -21.70
C ASP A 182 -0.72 14.47 -20.39
N MET A 183 -0.31 15.03 -19.25
CA MET A 183 -0.74 14.54 -17.93
C MET A 183 -2.27 14.65 -17.79
N THR A 184 -2.87 15.72 -18.33
CA THR A 184 -4.33 15.89 -18.32
C THR A 184 -5.05 14.76 -19.07
N THR A 185 -4.58 14.42 -20.28
CA THR A 185 -5.14 13.36 -21.12
C THR A 185 -5.04 12.01 -20.42
N GLN A 186 -3.85 11.69 -19.91
CA GLN A 186 -3.62 10.41 -19.23
C GLN A 186 -4.44 10.28 -17.93
N MET A 187 -4.53 11.36 -17.16
CA MET A 187 -5.29 11.36 -15.93
C MET A 187 -6.80 11.23 -16.20
N ASN A 188 -7.34 11.93 -17.21
CA ASN A 188 -8.74 11.79 -17.60
C ASN A 188 -9.07 10.36 -18.07
N ALA A 189 -8.17 9.71 -18.82
CA ALA A 189 -8.35 8.32 -19.23
C ALA A 189 -8.37 7.37 -18.02
N ILE A 190 -7.44 7.55 -17.07
CA ILE A 190 -7.41 6.78 -15.82
C ILE A 190 -8.69 6.96 -15.03
N MET A 191 -9.17 8.19 -14.85
CA MET A 191 -10.38 8.47 -14.08
C MET A 191 -11.64 7.98 -14.81
N GLY A 192 -11.69 8.05 -16.14
CA GLY A 192 -12.78 7.45 -16.94
C GLY A 192 -12.87 5.93 -16.71
N ASN A 193 -11.74 5.24 -16.85
CA ASN A 193 -11.62 3.80 -16.62
C ASN A 193 -11.97 3.42 -15.16
N ALA A 194 -11.48 4.22 -14.19
CA ALA A 194 -11.81 4.03 -12.77
C ALA A 194 -13.32 4.13 -12.53
N GLY A 195 -13.99 5.10 -13.15
CA GLY A 195 -15.44 5.28 -13.04
C GLY A 195 -16.23 4.09 -13.57
N GLU A 196 -15.84 3.55 -14.73
CA GLU A 196 -16.45 2.33 -15.28
C GLU A 196 -16.24 1.12 -14.36
N LEU A 197 -15.01 0.94 -13.84
CA LEU A 197 -14.67 -0.17 -12.95
C LEU A 197 -15.40 -0.10 -11.61
N LEU A 198 -15.47 1.09 -11.01
CA LEU A 198 -16.25 1.35 -9.80
C LEU A 198 -17.72 1.01 -10.05
N LYS A 199 -18.31 1.49 -11.15
CA LYS A 199 -19.70 1.22 -11.51
C LYS A 199 -19.96 -0.28 -11.69
N ALA A 200 -19.07 -1.00 -12.38
CA ALA A 200 -19.18 -2.46 -12.56
C ALA A 200 -19.13 -3.22 -11.23
N ALA A 201 -18.44 -2.68 -10.23
CA ALA A 201 -18.39 -3.24 -8.89
C ALA A 201 -19.58 -2.81 -8.00
N GLY A 202 -20.47 -1.92 -8.45
CA GLY A 202 -21.50 -1.30 -7.60
C GLY A 202 -20.94 -0.27 -6.62
N PHE A 203 -19.96 0.52 -7.05
CA PHE A 203 -19.33 1.64 -6.34
C PHE A 203 -19.37 2.90 -7.23
N GLY A 204 -18.95 4.02 -6.65
CA GLY A 204 -18.77 5.32 -7.30
C GLY A 204 -17.59 6.06 -6.67
N PHE A 205 -17.20 7.22 -7.22
CA PHE A 205 -16.05 7.98 -6.71
C PHE A 205 -16.21 8.46 -5.26
N GLU A 206 -17.45 8.72 -4.84
CA GLU A 206 -17.81 9.04 -3.46
C GLU A 206 -17.41 7.95 -2.47
N HIS A 207 -17.29 6.69 -2.92
CA HIS A 207 -16.88 5.56 -2.11
C HIS A 207 -15.35 5.39 -2.02
N VAL A 208 -14.57 6.11 -2.81
CA VAL A 208 -13.10 6.00 -2.76
C VAL A 208 -12.59 6.61 -1.45
N VAL A 209 -11.80 5.83 -0.72
CA VAL A 209 -11.29 6.16 0.63
C VAL A 209 -9.79 6.42 0.63
N ALA A 210 -9.03 5.81 -0.29
CA ALA A 210 -7.59 5.97 -0.39
C ALA A 210 -7.10 5.88 -1.84
N ASN A 211 -6.16 6.76 -2.19
CA ASN A 211 -5.47 6.80 -3.48
C ASN A 211 -3.96 6.80 -3.27
N ARG A 212 -3.24 6.03 -4.09
CA ARG A 212 -1.79 6.16 -4.27
C ARG A 212 -1.55 6.59 -5.70
N VAL A 213 -0.94 7.76 -5.86
CA VAL A 213 -0.66 8.36 -7.17
C VAL A 213 0.84 8.36 -7.37
N TYR A 214 1.27 7.82 -8.49
CA TYR A 214 2.66 7.77 -8.91
C TYR A 214 2.79 8.63 -10.16
N ILE A 215 3.69 9.63 -10.13
CA ILE A 215 3.99 10.47 -11.29
C ILE A 215 5.46 10.33 -11.66
N THR A 216 5.80 10.43 -12.94
CA THR A 216 7.19 10.34 -13.39
C THR A 216 7.93 11.68 -13.31
N ASP A 217 7.19 12.78 -13.27
CA ASP A 217 7.72 14.15 -13.20
C ASP A 217 6.94 15.00 -12.18
N GLY A 218 7.65 15.50 -11.17
CA GLY A 218 7.10 16.37 -10.14
C GLY A 218 6.55 17.70 -10.69
N ALA A 219 7.07 18.20 -11.81
CA ALA A 219 6.57 19.42 -12.45
C ALA A 219 5.13 19.28 -12.96
N LYS A 220 4.67 18.03 -13.20
CA LYS A 220 3.31 17.72 -13.64
C LYS A 220 2.29 17.60 -12.51
N PHE A 221 2.70 17.77 -11.26
CA PHE A 221 1.82 17.58 -10.09
C PHE A 221 0.57 18.47 -10.12
N GLN A 222 0.72 19.75 -10.49
CA GLN A 222 -0.43 20.67 -10.55
C GLN A 222 -1.36 20.38 -11.75
N GLU A 223 -0.79 19.98 -12.88
CA GLU A 223 -1.55 19.54 -14.06
C GLU A 223 -2.39 18.29 -13.71
N MET A 224 -1.78 17.31 -13.04
CA MET A 224 -2.47 16.12 -12.52
C MET A 224 -3.60 16.50 -11.55
N ASN A 225 -3.34 17.38 -10.57
CA ASN A 225 -4.36 17.80 -9.61
C ASN A 225 -5.58 18.43 -10.30
N LYS A 226 -5.36 19.25 -11.35
CA LYS A 226 -6.45 19.90 -12.10
C LYS A 226 -7.38 18.87 -12.75
N ALA A 227 -6.85 17.77 -13.28
CA ALA A 227 -7.64 16.68 -13.86
C ALA A 227 -8.26 15.76 -12.78
N TYR A 228 -7.62 15.62 -11.62
CA TYR A 228 -8.06 14.76 -10.53
C TYR A 228 -9.24 15.31 -9.72
N VAL A 229 -9.17 16.59 -9.30
CA VAL A 229 -10.10 17.22 -8.34
C VAL A 229 -11.58 17.13 -8.76
N PRO A 230 -11.97 17.30 -10.04
CA PRO A 230 -13.37 17.23 -10.45
C PRO A 230 -14.09 15.92 -10.11
N HIS A 231 -13.35 14.82 -9.94
CA HIS A 231 -13.92 13.52 -9.58
C HIS A 231 -14.21 13.36 -8.07
N PHE A 232 -13.71 14.27 -7.23
CA PHE A 232 -13.85 14.22 -5.78
C PHE A 232 -14.31 15.58 -5.20
N PRO A 233 -15.53 16.04 -5.56
CA PRO A 233 -16.01 17.37 -5.17
C PRO A 233 -16.24 17.54 -3.65
N LYS A 234 -16.36 16.42 -2.92
CA LYS A 234 -16.55 16.38 -1.47
C LYS A 234 -15.75 15.22 -0.88
N ASP A 235 -15.14 15.46 0.28
CA ASP A 235 -14.41 14.46 1.06
C ASP A 235 -13.46 13.62 0.18
N PRO A 236 -12.49 14.25 -0.51
CA PRO A 236 -11.56 13.54 -1.37
C PRO A 236 -10.81 12.46 -0.57
N PRO A 237 -10.42 11.35 -1.19
CA PRO A 237 -9.81 10.23 -0.47
C PRO A 237 -8.50 10.65 0.21
N ALA A 238 -8.08 9.85 1.19
CA ALA A 238 -6.72 9.91 1.68
C ALA A 238 -5.76 9.64 0.51
N ARG A 239 -4.67 10.40 0.38
CA ARG A 239 -3.80 10.34 -0.78
C ARG A 239 -2.33 10.45 -0.41
N ALA A 240 -1.50 9.65 -1.08
CA ALA A 240 -0.07 9.90 -1.22
C ALA A 240 0.25 10.15 -2.69
N THR A 241 1.16 11.07 -2.99
CA THR A 241 1.64 11.30 -4.35
C THR A 241 3.16 11.37 -4.37
N VAL A 242 3.79 10.41 -5.04
CA VAL A 242 5.24 10.28 -5.07
C VAL A 242 5.76 10.19 -6.50
N ILE A 243 7.05 10.49 -6.66
CA ILE A 243 7.73 10.55 -7.94
C ILE A 243 8.54 9.28 -8.14
N VAL A 244 8.14 8.45 -9.10
CA VAL A 244 8.79 7.17 -9.42
C VAL A 244 8.72 6.89 -10.92
N GLY A 245 9.60 6.02 -11.41
CA GLY A 245 9.45 5.50 -12.76
C GLY A 245 8.28 4.53 -12.86
N LEU A 246 7.71 4.41 -14.07
CA LEU A 246 6.69 3.42 -14.40
C LEU A 246 7.25 2.41 -15.41
N PRO A 247 6.80 1.14 -15.42
CA PRO A 247 7.30 0.13 -16.35
C PRO A 247 7.15 0.48 -17.83
N GLY A 248 6.08 1.18 -18.21
CA GLY A 248 5.82 1.57 -19.59
C GLY A 248 6.33 2.99 -19.86
N PRO A 249 7.11 3.22 -20.94
CA PRO A 249 7.80 4.49 -21.18
C PRO A 249 6.86 5.66 -21.54
N THR A 250 5.64 5.36 -21.97
CA THR A 250 4.65 6.38 -22.38
C THR A 250 3.78 6.87 -21.20
N TYR A 251 3.76 6.14 -20.08
CA TYR A 251 2.93 6.49 -18.93
C TYR A 251 3.63 7.54 -18.06
N GLN A 252 2.92 8.63 -17.78
CA GLN A 252 3.37 9.69 -16.88
C GLN A 252 2.76 9.57 -15.48
N VAL A 253 1.65 8.82 -15.36
CA VAL A 253 0.91 8.67 -14.11
C VAL A 253 0.30 7.26 -13.98
N GLU A 254 0.34 6.72 -12.76
CA GLU A 254 -0.41 5.54 -12.33
C GLU A 254 -1.21 5.87 -11.06
N VAL A 255 -2.46 5.40 -10.97
CA VAL A 255 -3.32 5.60 -9.80
C VAL A 255 -3.86 4.28 -9.29
N THR A 256 -3.56 3.98 -8.03
CA THR A 256 -4.16 2.84 -7.29
C THR A 256 -5.23 3.37 -6.36
N MET A 257 -6.40 2.73 -6.33
CA MET A 257 -7.54 3.16 -5.50
C MET A 257 -8.03 2.05 -4.59
N THR A 258 -8.48 2.44 -3.39
CA THR A 258 -9.32 1.61 -2.52
C THR A 258 -10.64 2.33 -2.28
N ALA A 259 -11.74 1.60 -2.40
CA ALA A 259 -13.09 2.10 -2.12
C ALA A 259 -13.79 1.28 -1.03
N ASN A 260 -14.70 1.91 -0.30
CA ASN A 260 -15.53 1.26 0.70
C ASN A 260 -16.98 1.80 0.62
N ARG A 261 -17.98 0.90 0.62
CA ARG A 261 -19.39 1.30 0.50
C ARG A 261 -19.98 1.91 1.76
N ARG A 262 -19.38 1.66 2.92
CA ARG A 262 -19.89 2.20 4.18
C ARG A 262 -19.70 3.72 4.21
N PRO A 263 -20.53 4.45 4.97
CA PRO A 263 -20.39 5.90 5.12
C PRO A 263 -18.97 6.28 5.54
N LYS A 264 -18.39 7.23 4.81
CA LYS A 264 -17.06 7.75 5.10
C LYS A 264 -17.13 9.11 5.80
N GLN A 265 -16.15 9.35 6.66
CA GLN A 265 -15.94 10.63 7.34
C GLN A 265 -14.54 11.14 7.02
N ALA A 266 -14.45 12.35 6.44
CA ALA A 266 -13.18 13.03 6.28
C ALA A 266 -12.68 13.60 7.61
N ILE A 267 -11.40 13.38 7.89
CA ILE A 267 -10.69 13.87 9.06
C ILE A 267 -9.63 14.87 8.60
N THR A 268 -9.52 15.99 9.30
CA THR A 268 -8.42 16.96 9.12
C THR A 268 -7.43 16.83 10.25
N THR A 269 -6.12 16.95 9.97
CA THR A 269 -5.08 16.94 10.99
C THR A 269 -5.12 18.22 11.82
N PRO A 270 -5.35 18.16 13.14
CA PRO A 270 -5.23 19.34 14.00
C PRO A 270 -3.80 19.91 14.02
N ALA A 271 -3.70 21.22 14.23
CA ALA A 271 -2.43 21.89 14.49
C ALA A 271 -1.84 21.44 15.84
N ALA A 272 -0.57 21.75 16.09
CA ALA A 272 0.12 21.36 17.32
C ALA A 272 -0.49 21.99 18.58
N ASP A 273 -1.09 23.17 18.45
CA ASP A 273 -1.81 23.89 19.52
C ASP A 273 -3.27 23.41 19.72
N GLY A 274 -3.71 22.40 18.97
CA GLY A 274 -5.07 21.87 19.01
C GLY A 274 -6.07 22.58 18.10
N THR A 275 -5.67 23.62 17.37
CA THR A 275 -6.55 24.29 16.39
C THR A 275 -7.02 23.28 15.33
N PRO A 276 -8.33 23.26 14.98
CA PRO A 276 -8.85 22.36 13.95
C PRO A 276 -8.13 22.51 12.60
N GLY A 277 -7.83 21.37 11.97
CA GLY A 277 -7.26 21.35 10.63
C GLY A 277 -8.26 21.81 9.56
N LYS A 278 -7.74 22.28 8.43
CA LYS A 278 -8.58 22.75 7.30
C LYS A 278 -8.77 21.65 6.25
N PRO A 279 -9.96 21.55 5.62
CA PRO A 279 -10.16 20.68 4.47
C PRO A 279 -9.23 21.05 3.30
N SER A 280 -8.87 20.06 2.49
CA SER A 280 -8.12 20.26 1.25
C SER A 280 -8.96 19.76 0.05
N PRO A 281 -8.94 20.47 -1.09
CA PRO A 281 -9.66 20.05 -2.28
C PRO A 281 -9.03 18.82 -2.97
N THR A 282 -7.77 18.48 -2.65
CA THR A 282 -7.03 17.42 -3.34
C THR A 282 -6.93 16.11 -2.56
N LEU A 283 -7.14 16.15 -1.24
CA LEU A 283 -7.05 14.99 -0.34
C LEU A 283 -7.66 15.29 1.02
N SER A 284 -8.13 14.26 1.74
CA SER A 284 -8.43 14.37 3.18
C SER A 284 -7.21 13.95 4.00
N SER A 285 -6.95 14.53 5.17
CA SER A 285 -5.82 14.08 6.00
C SER A 285 -5.97 12.61 6.41
N ALA A 286 -7.21 12.19 6.67
CA ALA A 286 -7.58 10.79 6.69
C ALA A 286 -9.06 10.60 6.31
N ILE A 287 -9.43 9.39 5.92
CA ILE A 287 -10.81 8.95 5.73
C ILE A 287 -11.11 7.83 6.71
N LYS A 288 -12.11 8.03 7.57
CA LYS A 288 -12.62 7.00 8.48
C LYS A 288 -13.82 6.30 7.87
N VAL A 289 -13.82 4.97 7.93
CA VAL A 289 -14.95 4.13 7.55
C VAL A 289 -15.07 2.96 8.51
N GLY A 290 -16.15 2.94 9.30
CA GLY A 290 -16.33 1.93 10.36
C GLY A 290 -15.12 1.87 11.30
N ASN A 291 -14.50 0.70 11.40
CA ASN A 291 -13.34 0.44 12.24
C ASN A 291 -11.99 0.76 11.59
N ARG A 292 -11.96 1.30 10.36
CA ARG A 292 -10.73 1.62 9.66
C ARG A 292 -10.53 3.12 9.46
N LEU A 293 -9.27 3.54 9.51
CA LEU A 293 -8.81 4.88 9.15
C LEU A 293 -7.74 4.76 8.08
N TYR A 294 -7.97 5.38 6.94
CA TYR A 294 -7.01 5.51 5.85
C TYR A 294 -6.35 6.88 5.97
N LEU A 295 -5.05 6.94 6.27
CA LEU A 295 -4.32 8.19 6.43
C LEU A 295 -3.65 8.59 5.11
N SER A 296 -3.63 9.88 4.80
CA SER A 296 -2.84 10.40 3.68
C SER A 296 -1.35 10.23 3.91
N GLY A 297 -0.59 10.30 2.82
CA GLY A 297 0.85 10.50 2.90
C GLY A 297 1.14 11.83 3.59
N LEU A 298 1.85 11.78 4.71
CA LEU A 298 2.23 12.97 5.46
C LEU A 298 3.73 13.19 5.32
N LEU A 299 4.12 14.45 5.11
CA LEU A 299 5.51 14.91 5.22
C LEU A 299 5.74 15.52 6.61
N GLY A 300 6.99 15.52 7.05
CA GLY A 300 7.42 16.13 8.32
C GLY A 300 8.43 17.27 8.17
N ASN A 301 8.68 17.76 6.97
CA ASN A 301 9.59 18.88 6.74
C ASN A 301 9.03 20.20 7.31
N THR A 302 9.92 20.98 7.90
CA THR A 302 9.75 22.32 8.46
C THR A 302 11.01 23.13 8.15
N ALA A 303 11.00 24.43 8.41
CA ALA A 303 12.19 25.26 8.26
C ALA A 303 13.35 24.78 9.15
N ASP A 304 13.04 24.32 10.37
CA ASP A 304 14.04 24.00 11.40
C ASP A 304 14.68 22.61 11.23
N ASN A 305 14.02 21.69 10.52
CA ASN A 305 14.50 20.31 10.33
C ASN A 305 14.91 19.99 8.89
N LYS A 306 15.19 21.02 8.08
CA LYS A 306 15.68 20.85 6.71
C LYS A 306 16.94 20.00 6.69
N GLY A 307 16.95 18.97 5.83
CA GLY A 307 18.09 18.04 5.70
C GLY A 307 18.24 17.02 6.83
N ASN A 308 17.37 17.01 7.84
CA ASN A 308 17.47 16.06 8.96
C ASN A 308 16.37 15.00 8.90
N MET A 309 16.72 13.79 8.43
CA MET A 309 15.79 12.67 8.29
C MET A 309 15.10 12.30 9.60
N GLU A 310 15.85 12.19 10.70
CA GLU A 310 15.29 11.76 11.99
C GLU A 310 14.26 12.77 12.50
N ALA A 311 14.60 14.06 12.46
CA ALA A 311 13.71 15.14 12.89
C ALA A 311 12.48 15.29 11.99
N GLN A 312 12.62 15.11 10.67
CA GLN A 312 11.46 15.04 9.77
C GLN A 312 10.57 13.83 10.07
N THR A 313 11.16 12.67 10.35
CA THR A 313 10.38 11.47 10.71
C THR A 313 9.60 11.70 12.02
N LYS A 314 10.22 12.32 13.03
CA LYS A 314 9.57 12.65 14.31
C LYS A 314 8.40 13.62 14.13
N GLU A 315 8.59 14.70 13.37
CA GLU A 315 7.53 15.68 13.10
C GLU A 315 6.38 15.07 12.28
N LEU A 316 6.71 14.25 11.28
CA LEU A 316 5.73 13.47 10.52
C LEU A 316 4.87 12.62 11.46
N LEU A 317 5.51 11.86 12.36
CA LEU A 317 4.79 10.99 13.29
C LEU A 317 4.00 11.80 14.33
N ALA A 318 4.47 12.98 14.75
CA ALA A 318 3.66 13.89 15.57
C ALA A 318 2.36 14.31 14.86
N ARG A 319 2.42 14.61 13.55
CA ARG A 319 1.23 14.89 12.71
C ARG A 319 0.32 13.68 12.62
N VAL A 320 0.86 12.48 12.36
CA VAL A 320 0.12 11.21 12.33
C VAL A 320 -0.61 10.99 13.66
N GLY A 321 0.06 11.18 14.80
CA GLY A 321 -0.54 11.01 16.13
C GLY A 321 -1.76 11.93 16.37
N ARG A 322 -1.68 13.18 15.91
CA ARG A 322 -2.82 14.11 15.95
C ARG A 322 -3.96 13.66 15.02
N THR A 323 -3.66 13.19 13.82
CA THR A 323 -4.66 12.64 12.88
C THR A 323 -5.34 11.39 13.43
N LEU A 324 -4.57 10.46 14.01
CA LEU A 324 -5.09 9.26 14.66
C LEU A 324 -6.07 9.65 15.77
N THR A 325 -5.65 10.54 16.67
CA THR A 325 -6.48 11.02 17.79
C THR A 325 -7.78 11.65 17.28
N ALA A 326 -7.72 12.51 16.25
CA ALA A 326 -8.90 13.13 15.65
C ALA A 326 -9.85 12.11 14.99
N GLY A 327 -9.32 11.00 14.44
CA GLY A 327 -10.12 9.89 13.94
C GLY A 327 -10.67 8.95 15.03
N GLY A 328 -10.21 9.12 16.27
CA GLY A 328 -10.50 8.25 17.40
C GLY A 328 -9.68 6.95 17.41
N PHE A 329 -8.47 6.97 16.86
CA PHE A 329 -7.51 5.86 16.80
C PHE A 329 -6.25 6.17 17.61
N GLY A 330 -5.50 5.14 17.97
CA GLY A 330 -4.19 5.25 18.62
C GLY A 330 -3.08 4.52 17.83
N TRP A 331 -1.85 4.65 18.30
CA TRP A 331 -0.68 4.00 17.69
C TRP A 331 -0.80 2.48 17.61
N GLY A 332 -1.46 1.86 18.61
CA GLY A 332 -1.71 0.42 18.65
C GLY A 332 -2.69 -0.07 17.57
N ASP A 333 -3.42 0.84 16.91
CA ASP A 333 -4.36 0.49 15.85
C ASP A 333 -3.69 0.46 14.46
N LEU A 334 -2.42 0.86 14.33
CA LEU A 334 -1.74 0.84 13.03
C LEU A 334 -1.58 -0.60 12.52
N VAL A 335 -2.01 -0.85 11.29
CA VAL A 335 -1.97 -2.19 10.67
C VAL A 335 -1.07 -2.23 9.45
N ASP A 336 -1.01 -1.16 8.66
CA ASP A 336 -0.22 -1.08 7.43
C ASP A 336 0.44 0.29 7.30
N GLY A 337 1.60 0.33 6.65
CA GLY A 337 2.37 1.54 6.41
C GLY A 337 3.26 1.42 5.18
N ILE A 338 3.27 2.46 4.37
CA ILE A 338 4.23 2.59 3.26
C ILE A 338 5.10 3.80 3.52
N VAL A 339 6.40 3.56 3.64
CA VAL A 339 7.41 4.60 3.84
C VAL A 339 8.09 4.86 2.51
N TYR A 340 8.06 6.11 2.08
CA TYR A 340 8.82 6.62 0.95
C TYR A 340 9.98 7.45 1.48
N VAL A 341 11.20 7.10 1.10
CA VAL A 341 12.40 7.89 1.41
C VAL A 341 13.04 8.41 0.12
N THR A 342 13.55 9.64 0.13
CA THR A 342 14.22 10.21 -1.07
C THR A 342 15.60 9.61 -1.30
N ASP A 343 16.26 9.17 -0.23
CA ASP A 343 17.54 8.49 -0.25
C ASP A 343 17.53 7.32 0.74
N ILE A 344 17.87 6.14 0.23
CA ILE A 344 17.92 4.90 0.98
C ILE A 344 19.05 4.90 2.02
N ALA A 345 20.10 5.71 1.85
CA ALA A 345 21.14 5.89 2.86
C ALA A 345 20.57 6.43 4.18
N ASN A 346 19.42 7.11 4.14
CA ASN A 346 18.73 7.65 5.31
C ASN A 346 17.85 6.61 6.05
N PHE A 347 17.80 5.36 5.60
CA PHE A 347 16.94 4.32 6.20
C PHE A 347 17.17 4.15 7.71
N ALA A 348 18.44 4.15 8.15
CA ALA A 348 18.77 4.01 9.57
C ALA A 348 18.26 5.22 10.38
N ALA A 349 18.52 6.44 9.94
CA ALA A 349 18.05 7.66 10.60
C ALA A 349 16.51 7.75 10.63
N MET A 350 15.85 7.32 9.55
CA MET A 350 14.39 7.20 9.51
C MET A 350 13.91 6.22 10.59
N ASN A 351 14.50 5.02 10.70
CA ASN A 351 14.11 4.05 11.71
C ASN A 351 14.36 4.57 13.15
N THR A 352 15.41 5.34 13.39
CA THR A 352 15.64 6.00 14.70
C THR A 352 14.49 6.94 15.04
N GLY A 353 14.09 7.81 14.10
CA GLY A 353 12.95 8.70 14.29
C GLY A 353 11.65 7.93 14.50
N TYR A 354 11.46 6.85 13.72
CA TYR A 354 10.28 5.98 13.80
C TYR A 354 10.12 5.30 15.17
N ARG A 355 11.20 4.71 15.69
CA ARG A 355 11.22 4.01 16.98
C ARG A 355 11.02 4.94 18.18
N SER A 356 11.30 6.23 18.03
CA SER A 356 11.06 7.20 19.09
C SER A 356 9.58 7.43 19.40
N VAL A 357 8.68 7.01 18.50
CA VAL A 357 7.22 7.16 18.65
C VAL A 357 6.51 5.82 18.72
N ILE A 358 6.86 4.86 17.84
CA ILE A 358 6.29 3.52 17.83
C ILE A 358 7.34 2.57 18.41
N ALA A 359 7.11 2.08 19.63
CA ALA A 359 8.12 1.30 20.35
C ALA A 359 8.00 -0.24 20.17
N LYS A 360 6.78 -0.73 19.90
CA LYS A 360 6.46 -2.15 19.80
C LYS A 360 5.19 -2.38 18.98
N ASP A 361 4.86 -3.64 18.73
CA ASP A 361 3.64 -4.06 18.04
C ASP A 361 3.48 -3.32 16.70
N PHE A 362 4.57 -3.23 15.94
CA PHE A 362 4.67 -2.43 14.73
C PHE A 362 3.62 -2.83 13.68
N PRO A 363 3.14 -1.91 12.83
CA PRO A 363 2.35 -2.28 11.65
C PRO A 363 3.17 -3.12 10.66
N ALA A 364 2.47 -3.75 9.72
CA ALA A 364 3.10 -4.20 8.49
C ALA A 364 3.65 -2.98 7.76
N ARG A 365 4.83 -3.09 7.15
CA ARG A 365 5.50 -1.94 6.54
C ARG A 365 6.28 -2.30 5.30
N ALA A 366 6.15 -1.50 4.24
CA ALA A 366 7.09 -1.46 3.13
C ALA A 366 7.95 -0.19 3.19
N THR A 367 9.19 -0.22 2.72
CA THR A 367 10.06 0.97 2.67
C THR A 367 10.84 1.03 1.37
N VAL A 368 10.52 2.03 0.55
CA VAL A 368 11.00 2.12 -0.83
C VAL A 368 11.51 3.53 -1.14
N LYS A 369 12.40 3.64 -2.14
CA LYS A 369 12.85 4.94 -2.62
C LYS A 369 11.81 5.58 -3.51
N ALA A 370 11.52 6.86 -3.29
CA ALA A 370 10.75 7.68 -4.22
C ALA A 370 11.12 9.15 -4.08
N GLY A 371 10.99 9.92 -5.15
CA GLY A 371 10.97 11.38 -5.04
C GLY A 371 9.67 11.85 -4.39
N LEU A 372 9.69 13.01 -3.75
CA LEU A 372 8.54 13.58 -3.05
C LEU A 372 8.15 14.91 -3.70
N VAL A 373 6.84 15.20 -3.72
CA VAL A 373 6.33 16.45 -4.31
C VAL A 373 6.57 17.68 -3.43
N GLY A 374 6.74 17.49 -2.11
CA GLY A 374 7.04 18.57 -1.18
C GLY A 374 8.53 18.91 -1.16
N ALA A 375 8.87 20.18 -1.40
CA ALA A 375 10.25 20.67 -1.31
C ALA A 375 10.87 20.36 0.05
N ASP A 376 12.16 20.02 0.07
CA ASP A 376 12.94 19.66 1.27
C ASP A 376 12.42 18.43 2.05
N GLY A 377 11.38 17.74 1.57
CA GLY A 377 10.90 16.50 2.14
C GLY A 377 11.90 15.36 1.92
N LEU A 378 12.23 14.64 2.99
CA LEU A 378 13.09 13.44 2.94
C LEU A 378 12.29 12.14 3.09
N VAL A 379 11.15 12.22 3.77
CA VAL A 379 10.30 11.07 4.09
C VAL A 379 8.82 11.45 3.98
N GLU A 380 8.04 10.55 3.37
CA GLU A 380 6.58 10.54 3.39
C GLU A 380 6.10 9.18 3.89
N ILE A 381 5.12 9.15 4.79
CA ILE A 381 4.53 7.89 5.25
C ILE A 381 3.03 7.95 5.12
N MET A 382 2.46 6.93 4.49
CA MET A 382 1.02 6.68 4.40
C MET A 382 0.67 5.48 5.28
N PHE A 383 -0.34 5.61 6.14
CA PHE A 383 -0.74 4.55 7.08
C PHE A 383 -2.20 4.11 6.89
N VAL A 384 -2.48 2.89 7.35
CA VAL A 384 -3.84 2.42 7.65
C VAL A 384 -3.89 2.01 9.12
N ALA A 385 -4.95 2.43 9.81
CA ALA A 385 -5.27 1.99 11.16
C ALA A 385 -6.58 1.19 11.17
N SER A 386 -6.68 0.18 12.04
CA SER A 386 -7.89 -0.60 12.24
C SER A 386 -8.02 -1.08 13.69
N LYS A 387 -9.23 -1.01 14.22
CA LYS A 387 -9.60 -1.52 15.56
C LYS A 387 -10.06 -2.97 15.55
#